data_AF-A0AAV0HI41-F1
#
_entry.id   AF-A0AAV0HI41-F1
#
_cell.length_a   1.000
_cell.length_b   1.000
_cell.length_c   1.000
_cell.angle_alpha   90.00
_cell.angle_beta   90.00
_cell.angle_gamma   90.00
#
_symmetry.space_group_name_H-M   'P 1'
#
loop_
_entity.id
_entity.type
_entity.pdbx_description
1 polymer ?
#
loop_
_entity_poly.entity_id
_entity_poly.type
_entity_poly.pdbx_seq_one_letter_code
_entity_poly.pdbx_strand_id
1 'polypeptide(L)'
;MVGYFRKFSKEMNKEKPPEPLDFFIWTVEDVGLWLEEINLGSYRQIFKENGVNGEYLEGMSMFTTEQILRFIRRCHMKWGDFITLCKELRRIKGSDPLPSFALFISLFLLLLLLLLLLLLLLLLLLLLLLLHFSIGSMYFWVVLVVKTTQGYDDLLLSS
;
A
#
# COMPACT_ATOMS: atom_id res chain seq x y z
N MET A 1 9.61 41.15 -15.42
CA MET A 1 8.53 41.66 -14.53
C MET A 1 7.83 40.56 -13.74
N VAL A 2 7.53 39.38 -14.33
CA VAL A 2 6.81 38.29 -13.64
C VAL A 2 7.58 37.70 -12.44
N GLY A 3 8.90 37.45 -12.56
CA GLY A 3 9.71 36.90 -11.46
C GLY A 3 9.91 37.84 -10.25
N TYR A 4 9.86 39.16 -10.47
CA TYR A 4 9.92 40.15 -9.38
C TYR A 4 8.61 40.19 -8.58
N PHE A 5 7.47 39.97 -9.24
CA PHE A 5 6.15 39.97 -8.59
C PHE A 5 5.97 38.78 -7.62
N ARG A 6 6.53 37.61 -7.96
CA ARG A 6 6.45 36.41 -7.10
C ARG A 6 7.34 36.51 -5.85
N LYS A 7 8.52 37.13 -5.95
CA LYS A 7 9.36 37.43 -4.78
C LYS A 7 8.68 38.43 -3.84
N PHE A 8 7.97 39.41 -4.39
CA PHE A 8 7.20 40.40 -3.61
C PHE A 8 6.02 39.77 -2.86
N SER A 9 5.32 38.79 -3.47
CA SER A 9 4.22 38.07 -2.80
C SER A 9 4.68 37.13 -1.69
N LYS A 10 5.92 36.63 -1.73
CA LYS A 10 6.48 35.73 -0.69
C LYS A 10 6.79 36.49 0.61
N GLU A 11 7.07 37.79 0.55
CA GLU A 11 7.36 38.61 1.74
C GLU A 11 6.11 39.14 2.46
N MET A 12 4.97 39.29 1.78
CA MET A 12 3.73 39.82 2.38
C MET A 12 2.78 38.77 2.99
N ASN A 13 3.13 37.48 2.98
CA ASN A 13 2.19 36.41 3.34
C ASN A 13 2.77 35.41 4.37
N LYS A 14 3.18 35.91 5.53
CA LYS A 14 3.61 35.06 6.66
C LYS A 14 2.47 34.32 7.38
N GLU A 15 1.21 34.50 6.98
CA GLU A 15 0.06 33.97 7.73
C GLU A 15 -1.03 33.27 6.89
N LYS A 16 -0.80 33.01 5.60
CA LYS A 16 -1.69 32.16 4.80
C LYS A 16 -0.90 31.03 4.14
N PRO A 17 -1.31 29.75 4.28
CA PRO A 17 -0.75 28.69 3.45
C PRO A 17 -0.99 29.10 1.99
N PRO A 18 0.05 29.14 1.14
CA PRO A 18 -0.12 29.52 -0.25
C PRO A 18 -1.16 28.57 -0.85
N GLU A 19 -2.20 29.14 -1.47
CA GLU A 19 -3.07 28.38 -2.37
C GLU A 19 -2.18 27.56 -3.31
N PRO A 20 -2.53 26.31 -3.63
CA PRO A 20 -1.70 25.42 -4.43
C PRO A 20 -1.44 26.10 -5.77
N LEU A 21 -0.30 26.78 -5.84
CA LEU A 21 0.20 27.47 -7.02
C LEU A 21 0.28 26.40 -8.09
N ASP A 22 -0.59 26.52 -9.10
CA ASP A 22 -0.64 25.62 -10.24
C ASP A 22 0.78 25.42 -10.76
N PHE A 23 1.32 24.22 -10.53
CA PHE A 23 2.62 23.81 -11.06
C PHE A 23 2.69 24.10 -12.55
N PHE A 24 1.57 23.98 -13.26
CA PHE A 24 1.41 24.31 -14.67
C PHE A 24 2.03 25.65 -15.08
N ILE A 25 2.00 26.67 -14.22
CA ILE A 25 2.48 28.04 -14.53
C ILE A 25 3.98 28.19 -14.27
N TRP A 26 4.67 27.18 -13.72
CA TRP A 26 6.09 27.28 -13.42
C TRP A 26 6.93 27.27 -14.68
N THR A 27 7.76 28.31 -14.83
CA THR A 27 8.74 28.34 -15.91
C THR A 27 9.92 27.44 -15.56
N VAL A 28 10.78 27.20 -16.54
CA VAL A 28 12.01 26.42 -16.36
C VAL A 28 12.91 27.01 -15.25
N GLU A 29 12.92 28.34 -15.11
CA GLU A 29 13.64 29.04 -14.04
C GLU A 29 13.04 28.79 -12.66
N ASP A 30 11.71 28.79 -12.55
CA ASP A 30 11.00 28.51 -11.30
C ASP A 30 11.26 27.07 -10.84
N VAL A 31 11.19 26.11 -11.76
CA VAL A 31 11.57 24.71 -11.51
C VAL A 31 13.00 24.62 -11.01
N GLY A 32 13.92 25.35 -11.63
CA GLY A 32 15.32 25.39 -11.22
C GLY A 32 15.52 25.91 -9.79
N LEU A 33 14.81 26.96 -9.39
CA LEU A 33 14.85 27.50 -8.03
C LEU A 33 14.24 26.52 -7.03
N TRP A 34 13.14 25.88 -7.38
CA TRP A 34 12.52 24.86 -6.53
C TRP A 34 13.45 23.65 -6.31
N LEU A 35 14.18 23.20 -7.34
CA LEU A 35 15.19 22.16 -7.19
C LEU A 35 16.27 22.54 -6.17
N GLU A 36 16.70 23.80 -6.13
CA GLU A 36 17.62 24.28 -5.10
C GLU A 36 17.00 24.20 -3.69
N GLU A 37 15.72 24.56 -3.53
CA GLU A 37 14.99 24.47 -2.25
C GLU A 37 14.88 23.02 -1.73
N ILE A 38 14.75 22.02 -2.61
CA ILE A 38 14.64 20.60 -2.24
C ILE A 38 15.97 19.82 -2.25
N ASN A 39 17.11 20.53 -2.24
CA ASN A 39 18.47 19.96 -2.32
C ASN A 39 18.77 19.15 -3.60
N LEU A 40 18.05 19.39 -4.69
CA LEU A 40 18.30 18.85 -6.03
C LEU A 40 18.90 19.90 -6.99
N GLY A 41 19.44 21.00 -6.44
CA GLY A 41 19.95 22.14 -7.22
C GLY A 41 21.06 21.80 -8.23
N SER A 42 21.80 20.71 -8.02
CA SER A 42 22.79 20.21 -8.99
C SER A 42 22.17 19.82 -10.33
N TYR A 43 20.88 19.46 -10.35
CA TYR A 43 20.14 19.09 -11.56
C TYR A 43 19.52 20.29 -12.28
N ARG A 44 19.59 21.51 -11.71
CA ARG A 44 18.96 22.71 -12.26
C ARG A 44 19.34 22.97 -13.71
N GLN A 45 20.64 22.89 -14.03
CA GLN A 45 21.12 23.13 -15.39
C GLN A 45 20.62 22.05 -16.37
N ILE A 46 20.61 20.79 -15.93
CA ILE A 46 20.15 19.66 -16.74
C ILE A 46 18.63 19.77 -17.00
N PHE A 47 17.84 20.13 -16.00
CA PHE A 47 16.40 20.37 -16.16
C PHE A 47 16.14 21.54 -17.10
N LYS A 48 16.98 22.58 -17.04
CA LYS A 48 16.90 23.72 -17.94
C LYS A 48 17.19 23.35 -19.39
N GLU A 49 18.26 22.60 -19.63
CA GLU A 49 18.64 22.11 -20.97
C GLU A 49 17.60 21.16 -21.56
N ASN A 50 16.93 20.38 -20.72
CA ASN A 50 15.85 19.49 -21.12
C ASN A 50 14.48 20.18 -21.23
N GLY A 51 14.39 21.48 -20.97
CA GLY A 51 13.14 22.25 -21.06
C GLY A 51 12.07 21.79 -20.06
N VAL A 52 12.48 21.26 -18.91
CA VAL A 52 11.56 20.77 -17.88
C VAL A 52 10.89 21.96 -17.21
N ASN A 53 9.66 22.25 -17.62
CA ASN A 53 8.78 23.26 -17.04
C ASN A 53 7.78 22.62 -16.07
N GLY A 54 6.94 23.46 -15.47
CA GLY A 54 5.88 23.05 -14.57
C GLY A 54 4.88 22.04 -15.14
N GLU A 55 4.45 22.23 -16.39
CA GLU A 55 3.59 21.30 -17.12
C GLU A 55 4.23 19.90 -17.26
N TYR A 56 5.53 19.84 -17.56
CA TYR A 56 6.27 18.58 -17.62
C TYR A 56 6.36 17.91 -16.26
N LEU A 57 6.59 18.67 -15.18
CA LEU A 57 6.59 18.17 -13.81
C LEU A 57 5.22 17.62 -13.39
N GLU A 58 4.14 18.26 -13.81
CA GLU A 58 2.78 17.79 -13.55
C GLU A 58 2.51 16.45 -14.22
N GLY A 59 2.91 16.34 -15.50
CA GLY A 59 2.83 15.12 -16.28
C GLY A 59 3.64 13.96 -15.70
N MET A 60 4.72 14.24 -14.95
CA MET A 60 5.54 13.19 -14.30
C MET A 60 4.75 12.31 -13.35
N SER A 61 3.67 12.81 -12.74
CA SER A 61 2.82 12.01 -11.84
C SER A 61 2.10 10.84 -12.56
N MET A 62 1.98 10.89 -13.88
CA MET A 62 1.32 9.89 -14.73
C MET A 62 2.32 9.08 -15.57
N PHE A 63 3.63 9.25 -15.38
CA PHE A 63 4.62 8.56 -16.19
C PHE A 63 4.54 7.04 -16.01
N THR A 64 4.57 6.32 -17.13
CA THR A 64 4.80 4.88 -17.13
C THR A 64 6.25 4.58 -16.76
N THR A 65 6.53 3.33 -16.37
CA THR A 65 7.89 2.87 -16.05
C THR A 65 8.90 3.19 -17.16
N GLU A 66 8.51 3.10 -18.43
CA GLU A 66 9.39 3.46 -19.55
C GLU A 66 9.71 4.96 -19.60
N GLN A 67 8.71 5.81 -19.37
CA GLN A 67 8.88 7.26 -19.37
C GLN A 67 9.77 7.70 -18.20
N ILE A 68 9.59 7.08 -17.03
CA ILE A 68 10.48 7.26 -15.88
C ILE A 68 11.94 6.92 -16.25
N LEU A 69 12.16 5.74 -16.82
CA LEU A 69 13.53 5.29 -17.17
C LEU A 69 14.16 6.17 -18.27
N ARG A 70 13.39 6.62 -19.26
CA ARG A 70 13.86 7.56 -20.29
C ARG A 70 14.24 8.91 -19.67
N PHE A 71 13.43 9.41 -18.74
CA PHE A 71 13.69 10.67 -18.05
C PHE A 71 14.95 10.61 -17.19
N ILE A 72 15.08 9.57 -16.36
CA ILE A 72 16.23 9.33 -15.49
C ILE A 72 17.53 9.28 -16.29
N ARG A 73 17.53 8.58 -17.44
CA ARG A 73 18.69 8.51 -18.33
C ARG A 73 19.01 9.86 -18.97
N ARG A 74 17.99 10.59 -19.44
CA ARG A 74 18.16 11.90 -20.10
C ARG A 74 18.66 12.97 -19.13
N CYS A 75 18.16 12.96 -17.90
CA CYS A 75 18.55 13.92 -16.87
C CYS A 75 19.77 13.47 -16.06
N HIS A 76 20.37 12.32 -16.39
CA HIS A 76 21.46 11.70 -15.62
C HIS A 76 21.18 11.65 -14.10
N MET A 77 19.91 11.50 -13.74
CA MET A 77 19.47 11.63 -12.35
C MET A 77 19.60 10.30 -11.62
N LYS A 78 20.06 10.33 -10.36
CA LYS A 78 20.07 9.12 -9.54
C LYS A 78 18.65 8.69 -9.21
N TRP A 79 18.43 7.37 -9.10
CA TRP A 79 17.11 6.85 -8.72
C TRP A 79 16.61 7.41 -7.38
N GLY A 80 17.49 7.52 -6.37
CA GLY A 80 17.13 8.11 -5.07
C GLY A 80 16.65 9.57 -5.18
N ASP A 81 17.33 10.36 -6.01
CA ASP A 81 16.98 11.77 -6.26
C ASP A 81 15.65 11.89 -7.03
N PHE A 82 15.37 10.96 -7.95
CA PHE A 82 14.07 10.83 -8.61
C PHE A 82 12.94 10.55 -7.60
N ILE A 83 13.17 9.67 -6.63
CA ILE A 83 12.17 9.39 -5.59
C ILE A 83 11.90 10.63 -4.75
N THR A 84 12.95 11.38 -4.37
CA THR A 84 12.83 12.67 -3.66
C THR A 84 12.01 13.67 -4.48
N LEU A 85 12.33 13.83 -5.76
CA LEU A 85 11.58 14.69 -6.68
C LEU A 85 10.09 14.32 -6.70
N CYS A 86 9.74 13.05 -6.92
CA CYS A 86 8.36 12.61 -6.94
C CYS A 86 7.63 12.79 -5.60
N LYS A 87 8.35 12.66 -4.48
CA LYS A 87 7.80 12.87 -3.14
C LYS A 87 7.43 14.33 -2.93
N GLU A 88 8.32 15.25 -3.29
CA GLU A 88 8.05 16.69 -3.16
C GLU A 88 6.98 17.17 -4.16
N LEU A 89 6.92 16.60 -5.37
CA LEU A 89 5.82 16.84 -6.31
C LEU A 89 4.46 16.44 -5.71
N ARG A 90 4.37 15.27 -5.07
CA ARG A 90 3.13 14.83 -4.39
C ARG A 90 2.75 15.73 -3.22
N ARG A 91 3.74 16.18 -2.44
CA ARG A 91 3.56 17.11 -1.31
C ARG A 91 2.90 18.41 -1.76
N ILE A 92 3.38 18.99 -2.88
CA ILE A 92 2.86 20.27 -3.37
C ILE A 92 1.53 20.09 -4.11
N LYS A 93 1.33 18.97 -4.82
CA LYS A 93 0.03 18.65 -5.47
C LYS A 93 -1.09 18.42 -4.45
N GLY A 94 -0.78 18.36 -3.15
CA GLY A 94 -1.75 18.00 -2.11
C GLY A 94 -2.33 16.59 -2.30
N SER A 95 -1.74 15.80 -3.22
CA SER A 95 -2.06 14.41 -3.41
C SER A 95 -1.19 13.61 -2.44
N ASP A 96 -1.39 13.84 -1.15
CA ASP A 96 -1.32 12.72 -0.25
C ASP A 96 -2.17 11.62 -0.89
N PRO A 97 -1.74 10.34 -0.93
CA PRO A 97 -2.72 9.29 -1.14
C PRO A 97 -3.76 9.53 -0.06
N LEU A 98 -4.92 10.05 -0.46
CA LEU A 98 -6.06 10.28 0.42
C LEU A 98 -6.18 9.04 1.31
N PRO A 99 -6.58 9.20 2.58
CA PRO A 99 -6.79 8.08 3.48
C PRO A 99 -7.62 6.95 2.84
N SER A 100 -8.40 7.21 1.79
CA SER A 100 -9.07 6.20 0.98
C SER A 100 -8.17 5.02 0.55
N PHE A 101 -7.00 5.19 -0.06
CA PHE A 101 -6.20 4.04 -0.53
C PHE A 101 -5.61 3.23 0.63
N ALA A 102 -5.12 3.91 1.67
CA ALA A 102 -4.63 3.25 2.88
C ALA A 102 -5.77 2.56 3.65
N LEU A 103 -6.96 3.16 3.69
CA LEU A 103 -8.17 2.57 4.26
C LEU A 103 -8.67 1.40 3.41
N PHE A 104 -8.58 1.46 2.08
CA PHE A 104 -8.93 0.35 1.20
C PHE A 104 -7.98 -0.83 1.41
N ILE A 105 -6.67 -0.59 1.49
CA ILE A 105 -5.68 -1.62 1.82
C ILE A 105 -5.92 -2.17 3.23
N SER A 106 -6.16 -1.30 4.21
CA SER A 106 -6.44 -1.69 5.60
C SER A 106 -7.72 -2.51 5.72
N LEU A 107 -8.80 -2.10 5.04
CA LEU A 107 -10.07 -2.82 4.97
C LEU A 107 -9.93 -4.16 4.26
N PHE A 108 -9.18 -4.21 3.17
CA PHE A 108 -8.90 -5.44 2.44
C PHE A 108 -8.09 -6.43 3.31
N LEU A 109 -7.06 -5.96 4.01
CA LEU A 109 -6.29 -6.77 4.95
C LEU A 109 -7.15 -7.25 6.14
N LEU A 110 -8.02 -6.39 6.67
CA LEU A 110 -8.95 -6.74 7.74
C LEU A 110 -9.96 -7.81 7.28
N LEU A 111 -10.50 -7.66 6.08
CA LEU A 111 -11.41 -8.64 5.47
C LEU A 111 -10.70 -9.99 5.26
N LEU A 112 -9.46 -9.97 4.75
CA LEU A 112 -8.64 -11.17 4.57
C LEU A 112 -8.38 -11.88 5.91
N LEU A 113 -8.06 -11.10 6.96
CA LEU A 113 -7.86 -11.63 8.31
C LEU A 113 -9.13 -12.26 8.88
N LEU A 114 -10.29 -11.62 8.68
CA LEU A 114 -11.58 -12.13 9.15
C LEU A 114 -11.97 -13.43 8.42
N LEU A 115 -11.70 -13.50 7.11
CA LEU A 115 -11.93 -14.71 6.32
C LEU A 115 -11.01 -15.85 6.74
N LEU A 116 -9.74 -15.57 7.04
CA LEU A 116 -8.80 -16.54 7.60
C LEU A 116 -9.26 -17.08 8.96
N LEU A 117 -9.73 -16.19 9.84
CA LEU A 117 -10.24 -16.56 11.17
C LEU A 117 -11.50 -17.42 11.08
N LEU A 118 -12.42 -17.09 10.15
CA LEU A 118 -13.60 -17.90 9.88
C LEU A 118 -13.22 -19.30 9.37
N LEU A 119 -12.25 -19.40 8.46
CA LEU A 119 -11.75 -20.67 7.96
C LEU A 119 -11.15 -21.53 9.08
N LEU A 120 -10.35 -20.92 9.96
CA LEU A 120 -9.75 -21.59 11.11
C LEU A 120 -10.84 -22.12 12.07
N LEU A 121 -11.88 -21.33 12.32
CA LEU A 121 -13.00 -21.71 13.18
C LEU A 121 -13.81 -22.87 12.58
N LEU A 122 -14.05 -22.85 11.27
CA LEU A 122 -14.69 -23.97 10.55
C LEU A 122 -13.84 -25.24 10.60
N LEU A 123 -12.52 -25.12 10.45
CA LEU A 123 -11.61 -26.24 10.57
C LEU A 123 -11.62 -26.83 11.99
N LEU A 124 -11.60 -25.97 13.02
CA LEU A 124 -11.70 -26.39 14.42
C LEU A 124 -13.02 -27.11 14.69
N LEU A 125 -14.15 -26.58 14.20
CA LEU A 125 -15.45 -27.22 14.32
C LEU A 125 -15.47 -28.60 13.65
N LEU A 126 -14.91 -28.70 12.45
CA LEU A 126 -14.79 -29.98 11.74
C LEU A 126 -13.95 -30.98 12.54
N LEU A 127 -12.82 -30.56 13.11
CA LEU A 127 -11.99 -31.41 13.96
C LEU A 127 -12.74 -31.87 15.22
N LEU A 128 -13.53 -31.00 15.85
CA LEU A 128 -14.37 -31.37 16.99
C LEU A 128 -15.47 -32.35 16.60
N LEU A 129 -16.09 -32.20 15.44
CA LEU A 129 -17.08 -33.15 14.92
C LEU A 129 -16.45 -34.51 14.61
N LEU A 130 -15.26 -34.53 14.01
CA LEU A 130 -14.51 -35.75 13.74
C LEU A 130 -14.10 -36.43 15.05
N LEU A 131 -13.66 -35.66 16.05
CA LEU A 131 -13.33 -36.18 17.38
C LEU A 131 -14.58 -36.78 18.04
N HIS A 132 -15.70 -36.07 18.02
CA HIS A 132 -16.96 -36.57 18.57
C HIS A 132 -17.43 -37.85 17.85
N PHE A 133 -17.32 -37.90 16.52
CA PHE A 133 -17.63 -39.10 15.73
C PHE A 133 -16.69 -40.26 16.07
N SER A 134 -15.39 -40.00 16.20
CA SER A 134 -14.40 -41.01 16.60
C SER A 134 -14.67 -41.55 18.00
N ILE A 135 -14.95 -40.67 18.96
CA ILE A 135 -15.30 -41.03 20.33
C ILE A 135 -16.60 -41.84 20.36
N GLY A 136 -17.64 -41.40 19.65
CA GLY A 136 -18.91 -42.12 19.54
C GLY A 136 -18.75 -43.51 18.92
N SER A 137 -17.91 -43.63 17.88
CA SER A 137 -17.54 -44.91 17.28
C SER A 137 -16.83 -45.82 18.29
N MET A 138 -15.86 -45.30 19.04
CA MET A 138 -15.19 -46.07 20.10
C MET A 138 -16.16 -46.57 21.16
N TYR A 139 -17.07 -45.71 21.65
CA TYR A 139 -18.10 -46.13 22.61
C TYR A 139 -19.01 -47.23 22.04
N PHE A 140 -19.41 -47.12 20.78
CA PHE A 140 -20.21 -48.14 20.11
C PHE A 140 -19.49 -49.49 20.06
N TRP A 141 -18.21 -49.51 19.64
CA TRP A 141 -17.39 -50.72 19.60
C TRP A 141 -17.19 -51.33 20.98
N VAL A 142 -16.95 -50.53 22.01
CA VAL A 142 -16.82 -51.01 23.40
C VAL A 142 -18.11 -51.68 23.88
N VAL A 143 -19.27 -51.05 23.66
CA VAL A 143 -20.58 -51.64 24.04
C VAL A 143 -20.84 -52.93 23.27
N LEU A 144 -20.51 -52.98 21.99
CA LEU A 144 -20.66 -54.18 21.17
C LEU A 144 -19.80 -55.33 21.69
N VAL A 145 -18.51 -55.06 21.98
CA VAL A 145 -17.59 -56.06 22.54
C VAL A 145 -18.10 -56.59 23.88
N VAL A 146 -18.53 -55.73 24.80
CA VAL A 146 -19.07 -56.13 26.11
C VAL A 146 -20.31 -57.02 25.96
N LYS A 147 -21.23 -56.66 25.05
CA LYS A 147 -22.41 -57.49 24.76
C LYS A 147 -22.03 -58.85 24.17
N THR A 148 -21.04 -58.90 23.28
CA THR A 148 -20.58 -60.18 22.72
C THR A 148 -19.95 -61.07 23.79
N THR A 149 -19.10 -60.52 24.68
CA THR A 149 -18.47 -61.31 25.75
C THR A 149 -19.49 -61.85 26.75
N GLN A 150 -20.48 -61.06 27.16
CA GLN A 150 -21.56 -61.54 28.05
C GLN A 150 -22.41 -62.63 27.38
N GLY A 151 -22.73 -62.49 26.10
CA GLY A 151 -23.45 -63.52 25.35
C GLY A 151 -22.67 -64.84 25.24
N TYR A 152 -21.34 -64.79 25.18
CA TYR A 152 -20.50 -65.99 25.22
C TYR A 152 -20.49 -66.64 26.62
N ASP A 153 -20.42 -65.85 27.69
CA ASP A 153 -20.42 -66.37 29.07
C ASP A 153 -21.78 -67.00 29.44
N ASP A 154 -22.90 -66.39 29.01
CA ASP A 154 -24.24 -66.93 29.23
C ASP A 154 -24.47 -68.26 28.48
N LEU A 155 -23.88 -68.42 27.29
CA LEU A 155 -23.93 -69.67 26.51
C LEU A 155 -23.13 -70.79 27.18
N LEU A 156 -21.95 -70.48 27.74
CA LEU A 156 -21.10 -71.43 28.46
C LEU A 156 -21.69 -71.90 29.79
N LEU A 157 -22.52 -71.09 30.44
CA LEU A 157 -23.25 -71.46 31.66
C LEU A 157 -24.54 -72.25 31.39
N SER A 158 -24.99 -72.32 30.13
CA SER A 158 -26.19 -73.06 29.71
C SER A 158 -25.93 -74.47 29.14
N SER A 159 -24.65 -74.84 29.00
CA SER A 159 -24.17 -76.15 28.50
C SER A 159 -23.53 -76.97 29.62
#